data_AF-A0A7W6WGF2-F1
#
_entry.id   AF-A0A7W6WGF2-F1
#
_cell.length_a   1.000
_cell.length_b   1.000
_cell.length_c   1.000
_cell.angle_alpha   90.00
_cell.angle_beta   90.00
_cell.angle_gamma   90.00
#
_symmetry.space_group_name_H-M   'P 1'
#
loop_
_entity.id
_entity.type
_entity.pdbx_description
1 polymer ?
#
loop_
_entity_poly.entity_id
_entity_poly.type
_entity_poly.pdbx_seq_one_letter_code
_entity_poly.pdbx_strand_id
1 'polypeptide(L)'
;MTLNSIQMMKLEELVQKGDRIGYYTLLSEYGDSYASLASGVVRNDTFAGAVANAYLLNVAADTSVTISNAQLADIGLELMAADFAARSGGAINLSVSAIREYHIFGTESGNPCSDPTSVRSCRSQT
;
A
#
# COMPACT_ATOMS: atom_id res chain seq x y z
N MET A 1 14.09 -13.49 -4.66
CA MET A 1 13.96 -14.02 -3.29
C MET A 1 12.47 -14.02 -2.93
N THR A 2 11.99 -15.04 -2.23
CA THR A 2 10.56 -15.25 -1.97
C THR A 2 10.28 -15.27 -0.47
N LEU A 3 9.13 -14.70 -0.06
CA LEU A 3 8.61 -14.76 1.29
C LEU A 3 8.22 -16.21 1.60
N ASN A 4 8.73 -16.75 2.70
CA ASN A 4 8.27 -18.05 3.18
C ASN A 4 6.94 -17.91 3.94
N SER A 5 6.31 -19.03 4.26
CA SER A 5 4.99 -19.06 4.92
C SER A 5 4.97 -18.36 6.28
N ILE A 6 6.06 -18.42 7.07
CA ILE A 6 6.14 -17.73 8.36
C ILE A 6 6.20 -16.21 8.16
N GLN A 7 6.96 -15.75 7.16
CA GLN A 7 7.04 -14.33 6.81
C GLN A 7 5.68 -13.81 6.34
N MET A 8 4.98 -14.57 5.49
CA MET A 8 3.63 -14.23 5.03
C MET A 8 2.63 -14.13 6.18
N MET A 9 2.62 -15.09 7.12
CA MET A 9 1.72 -15.05 8.28
C MET A 9 1.96 -13.82 9.17
N LYS A 10 3.22 -13.44 9.40
CA LYS A 10 3.55 -12.24 10.19
C LYS A 10 3.07 -10.95 9.51
N LEU A 11 3.23 -10.87 8.19
CA LEU A 11 2.75 -9.74 7.40
C LEU A 11 1.22 -9.66 7.42
N GLU A 12 0.54 -10.79 7.29
CA GLU A 12 -0.93 -10.88 7.40
C GLU A 12 -1.43 -10.40 8.76
N GLU A 13 -0.78 -10.81 9.85
CA GLU A 13 -1.14 -10.37 11.21
C GLU A 13 -1.05 -8.84 11.35
N LEU A 14 -0.03 -8.21 10.75
CA LEU A 14 0.14 -6.76 10.75
C LEU A 14 -0.95 -6.07 9.92
N VAL A 15 -1.33 -6.65 8.78
CA VAL A 15 -2.46 -6.17 7.97
C VAL A 15 -3.77 -6.22 8.76
N GLN A 16 -4.05 -7.34 9.44
CA GLN A 16 -5.26 -7.51 10.27
C GLN A 16 -5.31 -6.52 11.44
N LYS A 17 -4.14 -6.13 11.98
CA LYS A 17 -4.02 -5.12 13.04
C LYS A 17 -4.07 -3.68 12.52
N GLY A 18 -4.02 -3.45 11.21
CA GLY A 18 -3.86 -2.12 10.63
C GLY A 18 -2.49 -1.48 10.91
N ASP A 19 -1.46 -2.29 11.24
CA ASP A 19 -0.15 -1.79 11.62
C ASP A 19 0.75 -1.57 10.40
N ARG A 20 0.53 -0.44 9.71
CA ARG A 20 1.28 -0.03 8.51
C ARG A 20 2.76 0.19 8.77
N ILE A 21 3.10 0.72 9.95
CA ILE A 21 4.51 1.00 10.30
C ILE A 21 5.23 -0.33 10.50
N GLY A 22 4.64 -1.23 11.30
CA GLY A 22 5.16 -2.58 11.50
C GLY A 22 5.29 -3.35 10.19
N TYR A 23 4.26 -3.29 9.33
CA TYR A 23 4.24 -3.97 8.04
C TYR A 23 5.43 -3.58 7.14
N TYR A 24 5.58 -2.28 6.83
CA TYR A 24 6.66 -1.85 5.94
C TYR A 24 8.06 -1.94 6.58
N THR A 25 8.15 -1.87 7.92
CA THR A 25 9.41 -2.11 8.63
C THR A 25 9.84 -3.56 8.47
N LEU A 26 8.95 -4.51 8.79
CA LEU A 26 9.25 -5.95 8.71
C LEU A 26 9.53 -6.40 7.26
N LEU A 27 8.79 -5.86 6.30
CA LEU A 27 8.98 -6.16 4.89
C LEU A 27 10.33 -5.62 4.38
N SER A 28 10.77 -4.45 4.86
CA SER A 28 12.11 -3.92 4.58
C SER A 28 13.21 -4.79 5.19
N GLU A 29 13.01 -5.33 6.40
CA GLU A 29 13.95 -6.28 7.03
C GLU A 29 14.10 -7.57 6.23
N TYR A 30 13.04 -7.99 5.53
CA TYR A 30 13.08 -9.13 4.60
C TYR A 30 13.75 -8.81 3.26
N GLY A 31 14.19 -7.56 3.04
CA GLY A 31 14.94 -7.14 1.86
C GLY A 31 14.10 -6.58 0.72
N ASP A 32 12.88 -6.11 1.00
CA ASP A 32 12.14 -5.29 0.03
C ASP A 32 12.67 -3.84 0.07
N SER A 33 13.15 -3.37 -1.08
CA SER A 33 13.72 -2.02 -1.21
C SER A 33 12.67 -0.91 -1.26
N TYR A 34 11.49 -1.19 -1.79
CA TYR A 34 10.36 -0.27 -1.83
C TYR A 34 9.77 -0.05 -0.44
N ALA A 35 9.71 -1.09 0.39
CA ALA A 35 9.20 -1.04 1.76
C ALA A 35 9.98 -0.03 2.61
N SER A 36 11.29 0.12 2.41
CA SER A 36 12.08 1.15 3.08
C SER A 36 11.58 2.57 2.77
N LEU A 37 11.25 2.85 1.51
CA LEU A 37 10.69 4.13 1.07
C LEU A 37 9.27 4.32 1.63
N ALA A 38 8.41 3.30 1.48
CA ALA A 38 7.03 3.33 1.97
C ALA A 38 6.95 3.54 3.49
N SER A 39 7.87 2.93 4.24
CA SER A 39 7.99 3.10 5.69
C SER A 39 8.24 4.57 6.08
N GLY A 40 9.08 5.28 5.31
CA GLY A 40 9.32 6.72 5.49
C GLY A 40 8.11 7.59 5.15
N VAL A 41 7.25 7.17 4.20
CA VAL A 41 5.99 7.84 3.88
C VAL A 41 4.98 7.68 5.04
N VAL A 42 4.81 6.46 5.54
CA VAL A 42 3.85 6.16 6.62
C VAL A 42 4.23 6.86 7.92
N ARG A 43 5.53 6.96 8.26
CA ARG A 43 6.00 7.69 9.44
C ARG A 43 6.16 9.20 9.21
N ASN A 44 6.18 9.63 7.95
CA ASN A 44 6.43 11.01 7.54
C ASN A 44 7.74 11.60 8.13
N ASP A 45 8.76 10.77 8.33
CA ASP A 45 9.99 11.10 9.08
C ASP A 45 11.24 11.20 8.19
N THR A 46 11.11 10.88 6.91
CA THR A 46 12.17 11.04 5.91
C THR A 46 11.82 12.17 4.94
N PHE A 47 12.83 12.79 4.34
CA PHE A 47 12.62 13.81 3.31
C PHE A 47 11.74 13.29 2.15
N ALA A 48 12.07 12.10 1.63
CA ALA A 48 11.29 11.48 0.55
C ALA A 48 9.84 11.19 0.98
N GLY A 49 9.65 10.70 2.20
CA GLY A 49 8.32 10.45 2.77
C GLY A 49 7.47 11.72 2.89
N ALA A 50 8.06 12.79 3.44
CA ALA A 50 7.41 14.08 3.58
C ALA A 50 7.04 14.69 2.22
N VAL A 51 7.93 14.60 1.23
CA VAL A 51 7.65 15.08 -0.13
C VAL A 51 6.51 14.28 -0.77
N ALA A 52 6.47 12.96 -0.62
CA ALA A 52 5.40 12.13 -1.16
C ALA A 52 4.02 12.47 -0.55
N ASN A 53 3.95 12.64 0.77
CA ASN A 53 2.72 13.05 1.44
C ASN A 53 2.28 14.46 0.99
N ALA A 54 3.22 15.42 0.94
CA ALA A 54 2.92 16.77 0.47
C ALA A 54 2.45 16.79 -0.99
N TYR A 55 3.05 15.96 -1.85
CA TYR A 55 2.64 15.83 -3.25
C TYR A 55 1.20 15.32 -3.36
N LEU A 56 0.83 14.28 -2.60
CA LEU A 56 -0.55 13.76 -2.58
C LEU A 56 -1.55 14.85 -2.14
N LEU A 57 -1.23 15.59 -1.08
CA LEU A 57 -2.09 16.68 -0.60
C LEU A 57 -2.23 17.80 -1.64
N ASN A 58 -1.16 18.15 -2.34
CA ASN A 58 -1.20 19.16 -3.40
C ASN A 58 -2.02 18.70 -4.60
N VAL A 59 -1.83 17.48 -5.08
CA VAL A 59 -2.62 16.92 -6.20
C VAL A 59 -4.11 16.84 -5.84
N ALA A 60 -4.44 16.48 -4.60
CA ALA A 60 -5.82 16.50 -4.14
C ALA A 60 -6.38 17.94 -4.15
N ALA A 61 -5.62 18.90 -3.64
CA ALA A 61 -6.03 20.31 -3.63
C ALA A 61 -6.26 20.86 -5.05
N ASP A 62 -5.40 20.50 -6.02
CA ASP A 62 -5.54 20.87 -7.43
C ASP A 62 -6.83 20.32 -8.07
N THR A 63 -7.36 19.22 -7.52
CA THR A 63 -8.65 18.63 -7.92
C THR A 63 -9.82 19.08 -7.03
N SER A 64 -9.63 20.13 -6.21
CA SER A 64 -10.61 20.65 -5.25
C SER A 64 -11.03 19.65 -4.16
N VAL A 65 -10.23 18.60 -3.94
CA VAL A 65 -10.40 17.63 -2.86
C VAL A 65 -9.47 17.99 -1.71
N THR A 66 -10.00 18.08 -0.50
CA THR A 66 -9.16 18.22 0.70
C THR A 66 -9.06 16.88 1.42
N ILE A 67 -7.83 16.40 1.62
CA ILE A 67 -7.54 15.17 2.36
C ILE A 67 -7.11 15.53 3.77
N SER A 68 -7.87 15.08 4.77
CA SER A 68 -7.50 15.17 6.18
C SER A 68 -6.42 14.14 6.55
N ASN A 69 -5.73 14.34 7.67
CA ASN A 69 -4.78 13.36 8.19
C ASN A 69 -5.42 11.98 8.46
N ALA A 70 -6.71 11.95 8.83
CA ALA A 70 -7.45 10.71 8.99
C ALA A 70 -7.62 9.99 7.64
N GLN A 71 -8.06 10.69 6.60
CA GLN A 71 -8.16 10.12 5.25
C GLN A 71 -6.81 9.68 4.69
N LEU A 72 -5.73 10.43 4.97
CA LEU A 72 -4.37 10.02 4.60
C LEU A 72 -3.96 8.72 5.33
N ALA A 73 -4.40 8.54 6.57
CA ALA A 73 -4.20 7.30 7.31
C ALA A 73 -4.98 6.13 6.68
N ASP A 74 -6.24 6.36 6.30
CA ASP A 74 -7.11 5.38 5.65
C ASP A 74 -6.55 4.94 4.29
N ILE A 75 -6.15 5.90 3.44
CA ILE A 75 -5.49 5.63 2.16
C ILE A 75 -4.27 4.72 2.36
N GLY A 76 -3.43 5.00 3.36
CA GLY A 76 -2.27 4.15 3.59
C GLY A 76 -2.64 2.76 4.13
N LEU A 77 -3.80 2.58 4.79
CA LEU A 77 -4.28 1.26 5.23
C LEU A 77 -4.71 0.44 4.01
N GLU A 78 -5.44 1.06 3.09
CA GLU A 78 -5.84 0.46 1.82
C GLU A 78 -4.62 0.07 0.98
N LEU A 79 -3.63 0.96 0.85
CA LEU A 79 -2.39 0.66 0.13
C LEU A 79 -1.60 -0.48 0.75
N MET A 80 -1.53 -0.57 2.09
CA MET A 80 -0.88 -1.69 2.78
C MET A 80 -1.59 -3.02 2.47
N ALA A 81 -2.92 -3.05 2.55
CA ALA A 81 -3.69 -4.25 2.26
C ALA A 81 -3.52 -4.69 0.80
N ALA A 82 -3.51 -3.72 -0.13
CA ALA A 82 -3.32 -4.00 -1.55
C ALA A 82 -1.88 -4.46 -1.88
N ASP A 83 -0.86 -3.89 -1.24
CA ASP A 83 0.53 -4.36 -1.35
C ASP A 83 0.67 -5.81 -0.86
N PHE A 84 0.04 -6.15 0.28
CA PHE A 84 0.02 -7.54 0.77
C PHE A 84 -0.68 -8.50 -0.20
N ALA A 85 -1.82 -8.10 -0.75
CA ALA A 85 -2.55 -8.89 -1.75
C ALA A 85 -1.72 -9.14 -3.02
N ALA A 86 -0.99 -8.13 -3.50
CA ALA A 86 -0.07 -8.25 -4.63
C ALA A 86 1.09 -9.23 -4.35
N ARG A 87 1.42 -9.46 -3.08
CA ARG A 87 2.45 -10.42 -2.63
C ARG A 87 1.93 -11.82 -2.36
N SER A 88 0.65 -12.11 -2.66
CA SER A 88 0.05 -13.45 -2.47
C SER A 88 0.84 -14.60 -3.10
N GLY A 89 1.61 -14.33 -4.17
CA GLY A 89 2.55 -15.29 -4.78
C GLY A 89 3.89 -15.47 -4.04
N GLY A 90 4.08 -14.83 -2.88
CA GLY A 90 5.31 -14.87 -2.08
C GLY A 90 6.44 -13.96 -2.60
N ALA A 91 6.13 -12.94 -3.40
CA ALA A 91 7.16 -12.04 -3.93
C ALA A 91 7.70 -11.10 -2.83
N ILE A 92 9.03 -11.14 -2.56
CA ILE A 92 9.65 -10.15 -1.67
C ILE A 92 9.78 -8.81 -2.35
N ASN A 93 10.14 -8.74 -3.64
CA ASN A 93 10.24 -7.48 -4.36
C ASN A 93 9.20 -7.50 -5.48
N LEU A 94 8.22 -6.61 -5.39
CA LEU A 94 7.26 -6.39 -6.47
C LEU A 94 7.91 -5.60 -7.60
N SER A 95 7.45 -5.81 -8.83
CA SER A 95 7.84 -4.95 -9.94
C SER A 95 7.24 -3.55 -9.75
N VAL A 96 7.89 -2.53 -10.32
CA VAL A 96 7.33 -1.17 -10.36
C VAL A 96 5.93 -1.16 -11.00
N SER A 97 5.67 -2.04 -11.98
CA SER A 97 4.35 -2.17 -12.59
C SER A 97 3.30 -2.67 -11.60
N ALA A 98 3.60 -3.71 -10.81
CA ALA A 98 2.70 -4.23 -9.79
C ALA A 98 2.45 -3.18 -8.68
N ILE A 99 3.50 -2.46 -8.27
CA ILE A 99 3.40 -1.35 -7.31
C ILE A 99 2.46 -0.27 -7.84
N ARG A 100 2.67 0.17 -9.09
CA ARG A 100 1.83 1.18 -9.73
C ARG A 100 0.37 0.73 -9.83
N GLU A 101 0.11 -0.52 -10.15
CA GLU A 101 -1.24 -1.05 -10.35
C GLU A 101 -2.09 -0.85 -9.09
N TYR A 102 -1.61 -1.25 -7.91
CA TYR A 102 -2.38 -1.04 -6.68
C TYR A 102 -2.38 0.42 -6.18
N HIS A 103 -1.42 1.27 -6.61
CA HIS A 103 -1.48 2.71 -6.32
C HIS A 103 -2.57 3.43 -7.11
N ILE A 104 -2.91 2.96 -8.31
CA ILE A 104 -3.99 3.53 -9.10
C ILE A 104 -5.33 3.15 -8.46
N PHE A 105 -5.53 1.88 -8.11
CA PHE A 105 -6.79 1.41 -7.50
C PHE A 105 -7.02 1.95 -6.07
N GLY A 106 -5.97 2.15 -5.28
CA GLY A 106 -6.07 2.73 -3.92
C GLY A 106 -6.43 4.22 -3.86
N THR A 107 -6.72 4.85 -5.00
CA THR A 107 -7.18 6.26 -5.07
C THR A 107 -8.64 6.41 -5.52
N GLU A 108 -9.31 5.30 -5.85
CA GLU A 108 -10.74 5.28 -6.20
C GLU A 108 -11.58 4.82 -4.99
N SER A 109 -11.61 5.63 -3.92
CA SER A 109 -12.51 5.40 -2.78
C SER A 109 -13.98 5.56 -3.24
N GLY A 110 -14.53 4.46 -3.75
CA GLY A 110 -15.84 4.34 -4.39
C GLY A 110 -16.00 3.05 -5.20
N ASN A 111 -14.94 2.25 -5.40
CA ASN A 111 -14.98 1.05 -6.22
C ASN A 111 -15.41 -0.21 -5.42
N PRO A 112 -16.50 -0.91 -5.80
CA PRO A 112 -17.00 -2.12 -5.12
C PRO A 112 -16.06 -3.35 -5.21
N CYS A 113 -14.85 -3.20 -5.74
CA CYS A 113 -13.84 -4.25 -5.85
C CYS A 113 -12.92 -4.39 -4.61
N SER A 114 -13.29 -3.83 -3.45
CA SER A 114 -12.50 -3.86 -2.20
C SER A 114 -12.51 -5.21 -1.46
N ASP A 115 -13.14 -6.24 -2.01
CA ASP A 115 -13.06 -7.62 -1.52
C ASP A 115 -11.88 -8.38 -2.18
N PRO A 116 -10.83 -8.74 -1.41
CA PRO A 116 -9.66 -9.44 -1.94
C PRO A 116 -9.95 -10.87 -2.43
N THR A 117 -11.14 -11.42 -2.18
CA THR A 117 -11.54 -12.75 -2.68
C THR A 117 -12.17 -12.70 -4.08
N SER A 118 -12.46 -11.52 -4.63
CA SER A 118 -13.24 -11.33 -5.87
C SER A 118 -12.43 -10.73 -7.02
N VAL A 119 -11.14 -11.02 -7.12
CA VAL A 119 -10.23 -10.46 -8.15
C VAL A 119 -10.61 -10.84 -9.59
N ARG A 120 -11.58 -11.75 -9.80
CA ARG A 120 -12.03 -12.19 -11.13
C ARG A 120 -13.23 -11.41 -11.70
N SER A 121 -13.95 -10.61 -10.90
CA SER A 121 -15.22 -10.03 -11.35
C SER A 121 -15.09 -8.65 -12.04
N CYS A 122 -14.00 -7.91 -11.83
CA CYS A 122 -13.89 -6.53 -12.33
C CYS A 122 -13.30 -6.41 -13.76
N ARG A 123 -12.99 -7.54 -14.43
CA ARG A 123 -12.32 -7.55 -15.75
C ARG A 123 -13.26 -7.56 -16.98
N SER A 124 -14.56 -7.30 -16.82
CA SER A 124 -15.53 -7.39 -17.92
C SER A 124 -16.16 -6.06 -18.36
N GLN A 125 -15.55 -4.92 -18.03
CA GLN A 125 -15.99 -3.61 -18.55
C GLN A 125 -14.81 -2.83 -19.12
N THR A 126 -14.27 -3.30 -20.23
CA THR A 126 -13.85 -2.49 -21.39
C THR A 126 -13.53 -3.42 -22.55
#